data_AF-A0A940ZW86-F1
#
_entry.id   AF-A0A940ZW86-F1
#
_cell.length_a   1.000
_cell.length_b   1.000
_cell.length_c   1.000
_cell.angle_alpha   90.00
_cell.angle_beta   90.00
_cell.angle_gamma   90.00
#
_symmetry.space_group_name_H-M   'P 1'
#
loop_
_entity.id
_entity.type
_entity.pdbx_description
1 polymer ?
#
loop_
_entity_poly.entity_id
_entity_poly.type
_entity_poly.pdbx_seq_one_letter_code
_entity_poly.pdbx_strand_id
1 'polypeptide(L)'
;MISTNDFKTGLTIEIDGDVFSVVEFQHVKPGKGAAFVRTKLKNVKTGGVVERKFNAGEKVEKAHVERREMDYLYKDGEHFVVMDKETYEQTSLTEMQIGDGVKWLKENM
;
A
#
# COMPACT_ATOMS: atom_id res chain seq x y z
N MET A 1 -15.05 -2.12 5.74
CA MET A 1 -14.58 -3.25 6.56
C MET A 1 -14.71 -4.61 5.88
N ILE A 2 -13.66 -5.42 5.97
CA ILE A 2 -13.56 -6.83 5.55
C ILE A 2 -13.18 -7.70 6.75
N SER A 3 -13.53 -8.99 6.74
CA SER A 3 -13.17 -9.90 7.82
C SER A 3 -11.82 -10.57 7.57
N THR A 4 -11.14 -11.04 8.62
CA THR A 4 -9.95 -11.91 8.48
C THR A 4 -10.20 -13.21 7.70
N ASN A 5 -11.47 -13.58 7.51
CA ASN A 5 -11.88 -14.70 6.66
C ASN A 5 -11.75 -14.38 5.16
N ASP A 6 -11.78 -13.09 4.80
CA ASP A 6 -11.67 -12.61 3.42
C ASP A 6 -10.20 -12.34 3.01
N PHE A 7 -9.25 -12.65 3.90
CA PHE A 7 -7.84 -12.40 3.65
C PHE A 7 -7.34 -13.26 2.49
N LYS A 8 -6.61 -12.61 1.59
CA LYS A 8 -5.95 -13.22 0.44
C LYS A 8 -4.65 -12.49 0.17
N THR A 9 -3.67 -13.19 -0.39
CA THR A 9 -2.43 -12.55 -0.83
C THR A 9 -2.73 -11.44 -1.84
N GLY A 10 -2.08 -10.29 -1.68
CA GLY A 10 -2.28 -9.08 -2.47
C GLY A 10 -3.38 -8.15 -1.95
N LEU A 11 -4.20 -8.57 -0.98
CA LEU A 11 -5.24 -7.70 -0.41
C LEU A 11 -4.63 -6.51 0.32
N THR A 12 -5.16 -5.30 0.08
CA THR A 12 -4.75 -4.07 0.75
C THR A 12 -5.71 -3.72 1.89
N ILE A 13 -5.15 -3.52 3.08
CA ILE A 13 -5.88 -3.21 4.31
C ILE A 13 -5.27 -1.98 4.98
N GLU A 14 -6.12 -1.22 5.66
CA GLU A 14 -5.70 -0.07 6.46
C GLU A 14 -5.61 -0.47 7.94
N ILE A 15 -4.49 -0.14 8.56
CA ILE A 15 -4.23 -0.43 9.95
C ILE A 15 -3.47 0.75 10.56
N ASP A 16 -4.02 1.32 11.64
CA ASP A 16 -3.40 2.42 12.39
C ASP A 16 -3.02 3.63 11.50
N GLY A 17 -3.81 3.90 10.45
CA GLY A 17 -3.61 4.99 9.48
C GLY A 17 -2.60 4.69 8.37
N ASP A 18 -2.02 3.49 8.35
CA ASP A 18 -1.14 3.03 7.28
C ASP A 18 -1.76 1.93 6.43
N VAL A 19 -1.31 1.87 5.18
CA VAL A 19 -1.80 0.90 4.19
C VAL A 19 -0.80 -0.24 4.04
N PHE A 20 -1.30 -1.46 4.21
CA PHE A 20 -0.53 -2.68 4.11
C PHE A 20 -1.11 -3.62 3.05
N SER A 21 -0.24 -4.31 2.32
CA SER A 21 -0.60 -5.42 1.46
C SER A 21 -0.31 -6.75 2.16
N VAL A 22 -1.28 -7.66 2.15
CA VAL A 22 -1.13 -9.02 2.69
C VAL A 22 -0.20 -9.80 1.78
N VAL A 23 0.99 -10.14 2.28
CA VAL A 23 1.96 -10.99 1.57
C VAL A 23 1.59 -12.46 1.78
N GLU A 24 1.32 -12.82 3.03
CA GLU A 24 1.02 -14.18 3.45
C GLU A 24 0.06 -14.15 4.63
N PHE A 25 -0.80 -15.16 4.74
CA PHE A 25 -1.67 -15.33 5.89
C PHE A 25 -1.85 -16.82 6.22
N GLN A 26 -2.04 -17.11 7.50
CA GLN A 26 -2.26 -18.45 8.01
C GLN A 26 -3.37 -18.42 9.06
N HIS A 27 -4.46 -19.14 8.80
CA HIS A 27 -5.48 -19.42 9.81
C HIS A 27 -4.98 -20.51 10.76
N VAL A 28 -4.88 -20.17 12.04
CA VAL A 28 -4.41 -21.08 13.10
C VAL A 28 -5.57 -21.36 14.04
N LYS A 29 -5.94 -22.64 14.15
CA LYS A 29 -6.93 -23.15 15.11
C LYS A 29 -6.17 -23.97 16.18
N PRO A 30 -5.78 -23.37 17.31
CA PRO A 30 -5.05 -24.10 18.34
C PRO A 30 -5.99 -25.13 19.01
N GLY A 31 -5.44 -26.28 19.43
CA GLY A 31 -6.23 -27.32 20.10
C GLY A 31 -6.85 -26.86 21.43
N LYS A 32 -6.29 -25.82 22.05
CA LYS A 32 -6.88 -25.05 23.17
C LYS A 32 -6.65 -23.56 22.92
N GLY A 33 -7.70 -22.75 23.00
CA GLY A 33 -7.64 -21.29 22.82
C GLY A 33 -8.46 -20.78 21.62
N ALA A 34 -8.48 -19.45 21.45
CA ALA A 34 -9.19 -18.82 20.35
C ALA A 34 -8.42 -18.97 19.02
N ALA A 35 -9.15 -19.11 17.91
CA ALA A 35 -8.57 -19.10 16.58
C ALA A 35 -8.07 -17.71 16.20
N PHE A 36 -6.96 -17.64 15.48
CA PHE A 36 -6.36 -16.39 15.03
C PHE A 36 -5.76 -16.53 13.63
N VAL A 37 -5.54 -15.39 12.98
CA VAL A 37 -4.92 -15.30 11.66
C VAL A 37 -3.57 -14.64 11.81
N ARG A 38 -2.49 -15.36 11.52
CA ARG A 38 -1.14 -14.80 11.44
C ARG A 38 -0.94 -14.27 10.04
N THR A 39 -0.50 -13.02 9.90
CA THR A 39 -0.26 -12.40 8.60
C THR A 39 1.13 -11.80 8.52
N LYS A 40 1.73 -11.90 7.35
CA LYS A 40 2.88 -11.10 6.94
C LYS A 40 2.37 -9.99 6.04
N LEU A 41 2.60 -8.75 6.46
CA LEU A 41 2.09 -7.54 5.85
C LEU A 41 3.24 -6.69 5.33
N LYS A 42 3.12 -6.17 4.11
CA LYS A 42 4.09 -5.23 3.54
C LYS A 42 3.46 -3.84 3.51
N ASN A 43 4.09 -2.86 4.15
CA ASN A 43 3.65 -1.46 4.10
C ASN A 43 3.80 -0.95 2.65
N VAL A 44 2.74 -0.36 2.10
CA VAL A 44 2.71 0.09 0.70
C VAL A 44 3.59 1.33 0.48
N LYS A 45 3.74 2.20 1.49
CA LYS A 45 4.56 3.40 1.42
C LYS A 45 6.05 3.10 1.62
N THR A 46 6.39 2.36 2.67
CA THR A 46 7.79 2.16 3.08
C THR A 46 8.41 0.86 2.55
N GLY A 47 7.59 -0.08 2.08
CA GLY A 47 8.02 -1.41 1.66
C GLY A 47 8.43 -2.34 2.81
N GLY A 48 8.43 -1.85 4.07
CA GLY A 48 8.76 -2.62 5.26
C GLY A 48 7.77 -3.77 5.49
N VAL A 49 8.28 -4.90 5.98
CA VAL A 49 7.46 -6.09 6.22
C VAL A 49 7.31 -6.34 7.72
N VAL A 50 6.06 -6.47 8.17
CA VAL A 50 5.71 -6.70 9.58
C VAL A 50 4.85 -7.94 9.71
N GLU A 51 4.97 -8.64 10.83
CA GLU A 51 4.06 -9.72 11.19
C GLU A 51 3.02 -9.20 12.18
N ARG A 52 1.74 -9.51 11.92
CA ARG A 52 0.63 -9.17 12.81
C ARG A 52 -0.29 -10.37 12.98
N LYS A 53 -0.91 -10.47 14.15
CA LYS A 53 -1.94 -11.47 14.45
C LYS A 53 -3.27 -10.75 14.56
N PHE A 54 -4.30 -11.33 13.96
CA PHE A 54 -5.68 -10.88 14.06
C PHE A 54 -6.52 -11.97 14.70
N ASN A 55 -7.54 -11.60 15.47
CA ASN A 55 -8.51 -12.58 15.96
C ASN A 55 -9.35 -13.11 14.79
N ALA A 56 -9.74 -14.38 14.83
CA ALA A 56 -10.60 -14.92 13.79
C ALA A 56 -11.96 -14.19 13.77
N GLY A 57 -12.34 -13.65 12.61
CA GLY A 57 -13.57 -12.87 12.43
C GLY A 57 -13.41 -11.37 12.69
N GLU A 58 -12.23 -10.91 13.11
CA GLU A 58 -11.93 -9.48 13.27
C GLU A 58 -12.16 -8.73 11.96
N LYS A 59 -12.67 -7.50 12.07
CA LYS A 59 -12.96 -6.64 10.93
C LYS A 59 -11.87 -5.58 10.82
N VAL A 60 -11.33 -5.42 9.61
CA VAL A 60 -10.34 -4.40 9.28
C VAL A 60 -10.82 -3.56 8.11
N GLU A 61 -10.33 -2.32 8.00
CA GLU A 61 -10.69 -1.48 6.86
C GLU A 61 -9.95 -1.92 5.61
N LYS A 62 -10.67 -1.87 4.48
CA LYS A 62 -10.10 -2.19 3.18
C LYS A 62 -9.54 -0.91 2.59
N ALA A 63 -8.25 -0.88 2.33
CA ALA A 63 -7.63 0.25 1.65
C ALA A 63 -7.83 0.14 0.14
N HIS A 64 -8.29 1.22 -0.49
CA HIS A 64 -8.29 1.33 -1.95
C HIS A 64 -6.95 1.91 -2.39
N VAL A 65 -6.22 1.15 -3.21
CA VAL A 65 -4.94 1.57 -3.77
C VAL A 65 -5.08 1.53 -5.28
N GLU A 66 -4.85 2.68 -5.90
CA GLU A 66 -4.81 2.83 -7.34
C GLU A 66 -3.36 3.01 -7.78
N ARG A 67 -2.96 2.30 -8.83
CA ARG A 67 -1.64 2.46 -9.45
C ARG A 67 -1.85 3.06 -10.82
N ARG A 68 -1.27 4.23 -11.04
CA ARG A 68 -1.27 4.93 -12.32
C ARG A 68 0.15 5.05 -12.84
N GLU A 69 0.31 4.87 -14.14
CA GLU A 69 1.56 5.17 -14.83
C GLU A 69 1.56 6.65 -15.19
N MET A 70 2.58 7.37 -14.75
CA MET A 70 2.73 8.80 -14.99
C MET A 70 4.11 9.09 -15.57
N ASP A 71 4.17 10.02 -16.52
CA ASP A 71 5.41 10.55 -17.07
C ASP A 71 5.84 11.78 -16.28
N TYR A 72 7.12 11.85 -15.96
CA TYR A 72 7.69 13.04 -15.34
C TYR A 72 8.05 14.06 -16.43
N LEU A 73 7.41 15.22 -16.39
CA LEU A 73 7.58 16.26 -17.40
C LEU A 73 8.76 17.16 -17.07
N TYR A 74 8.65 17.92 -15.97
CA TYR A 74 9.65 18.91 -15.56
C TYR A 74 9.47 19.29 -14.08
N LYS A 75 10.48 19.98 -13.53
CA LYS A 75 10.44 20.56 -12.18
C LYS A 75 9.98 22.01 -12.24
N ASP A 76 8.99 22.38 -11.44
CA ASP A 76 8.52 23.75 -11.24
C ASP A 76 8.75 24.18 -9.79
N GLY A 77 9.83 24.92 -9.54
CA GLY A 77 10.25 25.31 -8.20
C GLY A 77 10.53 24.09 -7.30
N GLU A 78 9.68 23.87 -6.29
CA GLU A 78 9.75 22.73 -5.37
C GLU A 78 8.84 21.55 -5.77
N HIS A 79 8.10 21.70 -6.87
CA HIS A 79 7.17 20.70 -7.37
C HIS A 79 7.71 19.98 -8.59
N PHE A 80 7.31 18.73 -8.73
CA PHE A 80 7.57 17.88 -9.89
C PHE A 80 6.25 17.69 -10.63
N VAL A 81 6.18 18.14 -11.87
CA VAL A 81 4.98 18.01 -12.69
C VAL A 81 5.01 16.64 -13.36
N VAL A 82 3.97 15.85 -13.11
CA VAL A 82 3.77 14.53 -13.70
C VAL A 82 2.48 14.52 -14.51
N MET A 83 2.44 13.71 -15.56
CA MET A 83 1.27 13.57 -16.42
C MET A 83 0.80 12.12 -16.45
N ASP A 84 -0.49 11.91 -16.23
CA ASP A 84 -1.13 10.61 -16.39
C ASP A 84 -1.08 10.13 -17.85
N LYS A 85 -0.60 8.90 -18.11
CA LYS A 85 -0.49 8.35 -19.47
C LYS A 85 -1.82 8.09 -20.16
N GLU A 86 -2.87 7.84 -19.39
CA GLU A 86 -4.19 7.49 -19.92
C GLU A 86 -5.04 8.74 -20.14
N THR A 87 -5.04 9.67 -19.18
CA THR A 87 -5.91 10.85 -19.22
C THR A 87 -5.21 12.12 -19.72
N TYR A 88 -3.88 12.12 -19.79
CA TYR A 88 -3.06 13.31 -20.07
C TYR A 88 -3.24 14.45 -19.06
N GLU A 89 -3.84 14.18 -17.90
CA GLU A 89 -3.99 15.15 -16.82
C GLU A 89 -2.66 15.36 -16.11
N GLN A 90 -2.31 16.62 -15.86
CA GLN A 90 -1.09 17.00 -15.16
C GLN A 90 -1.38 17.22 -13.67
N THR A 91 -0.48 16.73 -12.82
CA THR A 91 -0.53 16.93 -11.36
C THR A 91 0.86 17.29 -10.87
N SER A 92 0.92 18.14 -9.83
CA SER A 92 2.17 18.50 -9.16
C SER A 92 2.37 17.65 -7.91
N LEU A 93 3.59 17.11 -7.75
CA LEU A 93 4.00 16.34 -6.59
C LEU A 93 5.17 17.02 -5.89
N THR A 94 5.21 16.94 -4.56
CA THR A 94 6.35 17.39 -3.75
C THR A 94 7.42 16.31 -3.67
N GLU A 95 8.66 16.71 -3.35
CA GLU A 95 9.77 15.77 -3.12
C GLU A 95 9.41 14.72 -2.04
N MET A 96 8.70 15.13 -0.98
CA MET A 96 8.26 14.23 0.09
C MET A 96 7.26 13.18 -0.40
N GLN A 97 6.39 13.51 -1.36
CA GLN A 97 5.40 12.57 -1.91
C GLN A 97 6.05 11.55 -2.85
N ILE A 98 7.12 11.93 -3.55
CA ILE A 98 7.89 11.04 -4.44
C ILE A 98 8.84 10.14 -3.63
N GLY A 99 9.39 10.67 -2.54
CA GLY A 99 10.34 9.97 -1.68
C GLY A 99 11.70 9.77 -2.36
N ASP A 100 12.40 8.71 -1.98
CA ASP A 100 13.78 8.42 -2.43
C ASP A 100 13.92 8.26 -3.95
N GLY A 101 12.81 8.02 -4.66
CA GLY A 101 12.73 7.92 -6.11
C GLY A 101 13.14 9.19 -6.86
N VAL A 102 13.04 10.36 -6.21
CA VAL A 102 13.24 11.68 -6.84
C VAL A 102 14.61 11.82 -7.52
N LYS A 103 15.65 11.19 -6.94
CA LYS A 103 17.04 11.24 -7.43
C LYS A 103 17.25 10.50 -8.75
N TRP A 104 16.27 9.67 -9.14
CA TRP A 104 16.31 8.83 -10.32
C TRP A 104 15.39 9.32 -11.44
N LEU A 105 14.68 10.44 -11.22
CA LEU A 105 13.81 11.04 -12.23
C LEU A 105 14.63 11.70 -13.34
N LYS A 106 14.23 11.43 -14.58
CA LYS A 106 14.78 12.07 -15.78
C LYS A 106 13.62 12.69 -16.55
N GLU A 107 13.77 13.95 -16.94
CA GLU A 107 12.77 14.67 -17.72
C GLU A 107 12.47 13.93 -19.03
N ASN A 108 11.18 13.88 -19.40
CA ASN A 108 10.67 13.22 -20.61
C ASN A 108 10.99 11.71 -20.70
N MET A 109 10.75 10.96 -19.61
CA MET A 109 10.56 9.50 -19.69
C MET A 109 9.09 9.16 -19.74
#